data_AF-A0A5J4KWS6-F1
#
_entry.id   AF-A0A5J4KWS6-F1
#
_cell.length_a   1.000
_cell.length_b   1.000
_cell.length_c   1.000
_cell.angle_alpha   90.00
_cell.angle_beta   90.00
_cell.angle_gamma   90.00
#
_symmetry.space_group_name_H-M   'P 1'
#
loop_
_entity.id
_entity.type
_entity.pdbx_description
1 polymer ?
#
loop_
_entity_poly.entity_id
_entity_poly.type
_entity_poly.pdbx_seq_one_letter_code
_entity_poly.pdbx_strand_id
1 'polypeptide(L)'
;MATITKYILRNDLSIVCRDTYGKLLCNEHIVPLTPTEYRLCSLFLKKREHQISFQTDAFVFPYILRSDLQKWAGIPNKQLLRKHISNANSKLAPHHLHIKSFEQGYVLINQNVFISADMD
;
A
#
# COMPACT_ATOMS: atom_id res chain seq x y z
N MET A 1 -17.83 13.35 10.26
CA MET A 1 -18.13 11.98 9.76
C MET A 1 -16.81 11.25 9.63
N ALA A 2 -16.72 10.01 10.11
CA ALA A 2 -15.49 9.22 9.97
C ALA A 2 -15.41 8.64 8.56
N THR A 3 -14.36 8.97 7.80
CA THR A 3 -14.16 8.40 6.46
C THR A 3 -13.54 7.02 6.61
N ILE A 4 -14.29 6.00 6.20
CA ILE A 4 -13.84 4.61 6.18
C ILE A 4 -13.92 4.14 4.73
N THR A 5 -12.78 3.75 4.16
CA THR A 5 -12.75 3.07 2.87
C THR A 5 -12.37 1.62 3.06
N LYS A 6 -13.21 0.71 2.56
CA LYS A 6 -12.95 -0.73 2.53
C LYS A 6 -12.59 -1.15 1.11
N TYR A 7 -11.45 -1.81 0.97
CA TYR A 7 -10.99 -2.48 -0.23
C TYR A 7 -11.05 -3.99 0.01
N ILE A 8 -11.70 -4.73 -0.87
CA ILE A 8 -11.67 -6.20 -0.88
C ILE A 8 -10.80 -6.62 -2.05
N LEU A 9 -9.77 -7.41 -1.76
CA LEU A 9 -8.82 -7.92 -2.74
C LEU A 9 -9.10 -9.41 -2.99
N ARG A 10 -8.59 -9.95 -4.10
CA ARG A 10 -8.59 -11.40 -4.33
C ARG A 10 -7.83 -12.13 -3.22
N ASN A 11 -8.22 -13.38 -2.93
CA ASN A 11 -7.75 -14.23 -1.83
C ASN A 11 -8.22 -13.76 -0.43
N ASP A 12 -9.45 -13.24 -0.34
CA ASP A 12 -10.11 -12.82 0.91
C ASP A 12 -9.36 -11.77 1.73
N LEU A 13 -8.37 -11.07 1.14
CA LEU A 13 -7.68 -9.98 1.82
C LEU A 13 -8.57 -8.72 1.81
N SER A 14 -9.09 -8.35 2.98
CA SER A 14 -9.79 -7.09 3.20
C SER A 14 -8.84 -6.05 3.79
N ILE A 15 -8.73 -4.89 3.13
CA ILE A 15 -8.00 -3.73 3.62
C ILE A 15 -9.00 -2.63 3.96
N VAL A 16 -8.92 -2.06 5.17
CA VAL A 16 -9.75 -0.93 5.58
C VAL A 16 -8.86 0.24 5.98
N CYS A 17 -9.03 1.38 5.32
CA CYS A 17 -8.46 2.65 5.73
C CYS A 17 -9.46 3.37 6.63
N ARG A 18 -9.09 3.62 7.89
CA ARG A 18 -9.83 4.50 8.81
C ARG A 18 -9.08 5.82 8.94
N ASP A 19 -9.33 6.72 8.00
CA ASP A 19 -8.57 7.98 7.86
C ASP A 19 -8.65 8.86 9.10
N THR A 20 -9.82 8.94 9.74
CA THR A 20 -10.03 9.72 10.96
C THR A 20 -9.10 9.32 12.11
N TYR A 21 -8.65 8.06 12.14
CA TYR A 21 -7.79 7.53 13.19
C TYR A 21 -6.37 7.23 12.70
N GLY A 22 -6.08 7.44 11.41
CA GLY A 22 -4.83 7.04 10.80
C GLY A 22 -4.52 5.55 10.95
N LYS A 23 -5.56 4.69 10.86
CA LYS A 23 -5.43 3.23 11.04
C LYS A 23 -5.66 2.50 9.74
N LEU A 24 -4.76 1.56 9.44
CA LEU A 24 -4.91 0.56 8.39
C LEU A 24 -5.29 -0.76 9.06
N LEU A 25 -6.34 -1.41 8.59
CA LEU A 25 -6.71 -2.75 9.01
C LEU A 25 -6.55 -3.71 7.84
N CYS A 26 -5.97 -4.88 8.10
CA CYS A 26 -5.89 -6.00 7.16
C CYS A 26 -6.60 -7.20 7.79
N ASN A 27 -7.65 -7.71 7.15
CA ASN A 27 -8.52 -8.77 7.68
C ASN A 27 -8.94 -8.48 9.13
N GLU A 28 -9.43 -7.27 9.37
CA GLU A 28 -9.88 -6.77 10.69
C GLU A 28 -8.75 -6.56 11.73
N HIS A 29 -7.51 -6.93 11.44
CA HIS A 29 -6.36 -6.69 12.31
C HIS A 29 -5.74 -5.33 12.07
N ILE A 30 -5.49 -4.56 13.13
CA ILE A 30 -4.83 -3.26 13.03
C ILE A 30 -3.35 -3.45 12.72
N VAL A 31 -2.89 -2.87 11.61
CA VAL A 31 -1.46 -2.80 11.28
C VAL A 31 -0.82 -1.68 12.11
N PRO A 32 0.24 -1.95 12.90
CA PRO A 32 0.83 -0.98 13.83
C PRO A 32 1.72 0.07 13.14
N LEU A 33 1.16 0.80 12.18
CA LEU A 33 1.86 1.83 11.40
C LEU A 33 2.01 3.13 12.19
N THR A 34 3.16 3.80 12.02
CA THR A 34 3.31 5.21 12.43
C THR A 34 2.46 6.12 11.53
N PRO A 35 2.20 7.39 11.91
CA PRO A 35 1.46 8.32 11.04
C PRO A 35 2.04 8.45 9.64
N THR A 36 3.38 8.46 9.52
CA THR A 36 4.08 8.53 8.23
C THR A 36 3.93 7.26 7.41
N GLU A 37 4.05 6.09 8.04
CA GLU A 37 3.87 4.79 7.37
C GLU A 37 2.41 4.60 6.93
N TYR A 38 1.44 5.00 7.75
CA TYR A 38 0.03 5.02 7.38
C TYR A 38 -0.19 5.90 6.15
N ARG A 39 0.36 7.13 6.16
CA ARG A 39 0.25 8.06 5.04
C ARG A 39 0.80 7.43 3.76
N LEU A 40 2.00 6.82 3.82
CA LEU A 40 2.59 6.09 2.69
C LEU A 40 1.66 5.01 2.15
N CYS A 41 1.17 4.11 3.01
CA CYS A 41 0.29 3.00 2.59
C CYS A 41 -1.02 3.52 1.98
N SER A 42 -1.61 4.55 2.60
CA SER A 42 -2.88 5.13 2.16
C SER A 42 -2.79 5.79 0.77
N LEU A 43 -1.61 6.27 0.36
CA LEU A 43 -1.42 6.88 -0.97
C LEU A 43 -1.61 5.87 -2.09
N PHE A 44 -1.09 4.65 -1.93
CA PHE A 44 -1.28 3.55 -2.89
C PHE A 44 -2.76 3.15 -2.97
N LEU A 45 -3.48 3.17 -1.85
CA LEU A 45 -4.88 2.78 -1.75
C LEU A 45 -5.83 3.84 -2.34
N LYS A 46 -5.61 5.12 -2.02
CA LYS A 46 -6.45 6.24 -2.50
C LYS A 46 -6.30 6.53 -3.99
N LYS A 47 -5.08 6.41 -4.53
CA LYS A 47 -4.84 6.57 -5.98
C LYS A 47 -5.57 5.52 -6.82
N ARG A 48 -5.85 4.34 -6.25
CA ARG A 48 -6.67 3.31 -6.90
C ARG A 48 -8.09 3.78 -7.16
N GLU A 49 -8.71 4.55 -6.26
CA GLU A 49 -10.10 5.02 -6.42
C GLU A 49 -10.30 5.80 -7.73
N HIS A 50 -9.23 6.37 -8.28
CA HIS A 50 -9.25 7.14 -9.53
C HIS A 50 -8.92 6.29 -10.76
N GLN A 51 -8.57 5.01 -10.58
CA GLN A 51 -8.19 4.06 -11.64
C GLN A 51 -9.13 2.84 -11.71
N ILE A 52 -10.27 2.84 -11.01
CA ILE A 52 -11.26 1.74 -11.07
C ILE A 52 -12.09 1.84 -12.35
N SER A 53 -11.42 1.57 -13.46
CA SER A 53 -11.98 1.09 -14.71
C SER A 53 -10.89 0.21 -15.24
N PHE A 54 -10.92 -1.09 -14.95
CA PHE A 54 -10.42 -2.19 -15.78
C PHE A 54 -10.47 -3.46 -14.92
N GLN A 55 -11.32 -4.38 -15.37
CA GLN A 55 -11.48 -5.74 -14.88
C GLN A 55 -10.25 -6.58 -15.26
N THR A 56 -9.07 -6.27 -14.71
CA THR A 56 -7.90 -7.12 -14.90
C THR A 56 -7.70 -8.03 -13.69
N ASP A 57 -7.49 -9.31 -13.97
CA ASP A 57 -7.33 -10.39 -13.00
C ASP A 57 -6.10 -10.23 -12.08
N ALA A 58 -5.14 -9.38 -12.47
CA ALA A 58 -3.93 -9.07 -11.73
C ALA A 58 -4.13 -7.83 -10.84
N PHE A 59 -4.19 -8.07 -9.54
CA PHE A 59 -4.33 -7.02 -8.53
C PHE A 59 -3.01 -6.25 -8.36
N VAL A 60 -2.79 -5.20 -9.16
CA VAL A 60 -1.61 -4.34 -9.06
C VAL A 60 -2.03 -2.97 -8.56
N PHE A 61 -1.52 -2.55 -7.39
CA PHE A 61 -1.72 -1.18 -6.92
C PHE A 61 -1.03 -0.18 -7.86
N PRO A 62 -1.41 1.11 -7.86
CA PRO A 62 -0.78 2.08 -8.74
C PRO A 62 0.73 2.15 -8.54
N TYR A 63 1.47 2.15 -9.64
CA TYR A 63 2.89 2.50 -9.64
C TYR A 63 3.03 4.00 -9.35
N ILE A 64 3.81 4.35 -8.33
CA ILE A 64 4.03 5.74 -7.92
C ILE A 64 5.52 6.06 -8.06
N LEU A 65 5.84 7.11 -8.82
CA LEU A 65 7.20 7.62 -8.95
C LEU A 65 7.74 8.02 -7.58
N ARG A 66 9.04 7.80 -7.35
CA ARG A 66 9.67 8.16 -6.08
C ARG A 66 9.46 9.63 -5.73
N SER A 67 9.63 10.54 -6.70
CA SER A 67 9.45 11.98 -6.51
C SER A 67 8.04 12.33 -6.02
N ASP A 68 7.03 11.69 -6.59
CA ASP A 68 5.63 11.89 -6.22
C ASP A 68 5.35 11.32 -4.84
N LEU A 69 5.86 10.12 -4.55
CA LEU A 69 5.71 9.50 -3.24
C LEU A 69 6.37 10.34 -2.14
N GLN A 70 7.56 10.88 -2.40
CA GLN A 70 8.25 11.81 -1.50
C GLN A 70 7.42 13.08 -1.26
N LYS A 71 6.91 13.69 -2.33
CA LYS A 71 6.09 14.91 -2.27
C LYS A 71 4.78 14.68 -1.50
N TRP A 72 4.03 13.64 -1.84
CA TRP A 72 2.71 13.38 -1.24
C TRP A 72 2.79 12.83 0.18
N ALA A 73 3.83 12.05 0.51
CA ALA A 73 4.04 11.58 1.87
C ALA A 73 4.67 12.65 2.79
N GLY A 74 5.24 13.72 2.22
CA GLY A 74 5.99 14.74 2.95
C GLY A 74 7.36 14.23 3.42
N ILE A 75 8.01 13.36 2.64
CA ILE A 75 9.30 12.74 2.98
C ILE A 75 10.37 13.25 1.99
N PRO A 76 11.11 14.32 2.34
CA PRO A 76 12.01 14.99 1.40
C PRO A 76 13.27 14.17 1.05
N ASN A 77 13.64 13.20 1.88
CA ASN A 77 14.89 12.45 1.74
C ASN A 77 14.64 11.01 1.24
N LYS A 78 15.37 10.58 0.20
CA LYS A 78 15.30 9.24 -0.39
C LYS A 78 15.67 8.12 0.60
N GLN A 79 16.71 8.30 1.41
CA GLN A 79 17.10 7.33 2.44
C GLN A 79 16.03 7.22 3.52
N LEU A 80 15.45 8.35 3.93
CA LEU A 80 14.36 8.36 4.90
C LEU A 80 13.10 7.68 4.36
N LEU A 81 12.76 7.90 3.08
CA LEU A 81 11.68 7.20 2.41
C LEU A 81 11.92 5.68 2.43
N ARG A 82 13.12 5.23 2.05
CA ARG A 82 13.50 3.80 2.11
C ARG A 82 13.35 3.23 3.52
N LYS A 83 13.75 3.97 4.56
CA LYS A 83 13.60 3.55 5.95
C LYS A 83 12.13 3.38 6.33
N HIS A 84 11.26 4.34 6.01
CA HIS A 84 9.84 4.23 6.29
C HIS A 84 9.18 3.09 5.51
N ILE A 85 9.57 2.88 4.25
CA ILE A 85 9.11 1.74 3.45
C ILE A 85 9.54 0.41 4.09
N SER A 86 10.80 0.29 4.50
CA SER A 86 11.31 -0.91 5.17
C SER A 86 10.51 -1.19 6.46
N ASN A 87 10.30 -0.17 7.30
CA ASN A 87 9.55 -0.31 8.53
C ASN A 87 8.08 -0.69 8.28
N ALA A 88 7.44 -0.08 7.27
CA ALA A 88 6.09 -0.44 6.86
C ALA A 88 6.04 -1.90 6.37
N ASN A 89 6.98 -2.30 5.52
CA ASN A 89 7.05 -3.67 4.99
C ASN A 89 7.19 -4.72 6.09
N SER A 90 7.98 -4.48 7.14
CA SER A 90 8.06 -5.40 8.29
C SER A 90 6.70 -5.61 8.99
N LYS A 91 5.81 -4.62 8.94
CA LYS A 91 4.47 -4.67 9.56
C LYS A 91 3.39 -5.16 8.61
N LEU A 92 3.60 -4.98 7.30
CA LEU A 92 2.70 -5.43 6.24
C LEU A 92 2.94 -6.90 5.86
N ALA A 93 4.16 -7.42 6.06
CA ALA A 93 4.54 -8.78 5.69
C ALA A 93 3.63 -9.88 6.31
N PRO A 94 3.20 -9.81 7.59
CA PRO A 94 2.25 -10.77 8.14
C PRO A 94 0.88 -10.78 7.45
N HIS A 95 0.57 -9.73 6.68
CA HIS A 95 -0.67 -9.59 5.91
C HIS A 95 -0.45 -9.82 4.41
N HIS A 96 0.69 -10.39 4.02
CA HIS A 96 1.08 -10.64 2.63
C HIS A 96 1.12 -9.38 1.76
N LEU A 97 1.28 -8.21 2.37
CA LEU A 97 1.41 -6.94 1.68
C LEU A 97 2.86 -6.48 1.67
N HIS A 98 3.30 -5.92 0.55
CA HIS A 98 4.67 -5.44 0.42
C HIS A 98 4.74 -4.24 -0.52
N ILE A 99 5.46 -3.19 -0.13
CA ILE A 99 5.82 -2.09 -1.02
C ILE A 99 7.13 -2.47 -1.71
N LYS A 100 7.04 -2.87 -2.97
CA LYS A 100 8.17 -3.26 -3.82
C LYS A 100 8.72 -2.03 -4.55
N SER A 101 10.04 -1.91 -4.63
CA SER A 101 10.72 -0.85 -5.38
C SER A 101 11.09 -1.30 -6.79
N PHE A 102 10.95 -0.40 -7.76
CA PHE A 102 11.47 -0.52 -9.12
C PHE A 102 12.40 0.68 -9.41
N GLU A 103 13.03 0.72 -10.59
CA GLU A 103 14.05 1.72 -10.93
C GLU A 103 13.69 3.16 -10.54
N GLN A 104 12.45 3.58 -10.82
CA GLN A 104 12.03 4.98 -10.65
C GLN A 104 10.92 5.18 -9.60
N GLY A 105 10.46 4.12 -8.93
CA GLY A 105 9.25 4.20 -8.14
C GLY A 105 8.93 2.97 -7.32
N TYR A 106 7.70 2.92 -6.85
CA TYR A 106 7.23 1.93 -5.91
C TYR A 106 5.82 1.47 -6.28
N VAL A 107 5.51 0.25 -5.89
CA VAL A 107 4.17 -0.31 -5.99
C VAL A 107 3.87 -1.07 -4.70
N LEU A 108 2.63 -1.00 -4.22
CA LEU A 108 2.16 -1.95 -3.22
C LEU A 108 1.79 -3.24 -3.96
N ILE A 109 2.10 -4.40 -3.42
CA ILE A 109 1.72 -5.70 -3.98
C ILE A 109 1.08 -6.56 -2.89
N ASN A 110 0.19 -7.44 -3.33
CA ASN A 110 -0.16 -8.63 -2.58
C ASN A 110 0.81 -9.75 -2.99
N GLN A 111 1.67 -10.19 -2.07
CA GLN A 111 2.69 -11.21 -2.32
C GLN A 111 2.06 -12.53 -2.77
N ASN A 112 0.86 -12.87 -2.30
CA ASN A 112 0.17 -14.11 -2.68
C ASN A 112 -0.26 -14.12 -4.16
N VAL A 113 -0.40 -12.95 -4.79
CA VAL A 113 -0.79 -12.82 -6.21
C VAL A 113 0.43 -12.56 -7.10
N PHE A 114 1.45 -11.89 -6.56
CA PHE A 114 2.66 -11.57 -7.33
C PHE A 114 3.57 -12.80 -7.50
N ILE A 115 3.66 -13.68 -6.49
CA ILE A 115 4.51 -14.89 -6.56
C ILE A 115 3.98 -15.89 -7.60
N SER A 116 2.67 -15.92 -7.85
CA SER A 116 2.08 -16.79 -8.88
C SER A 116 2.37 -16.35 -10.32
N ALA A 117 2.85 -15.12 -10.55
CA ALA A 117 3.15 -14.62 -11.90
C ALA A 117 4.62 -14.85 -12.32
N ASP A 118 5.52 -15.18 -11.38
CA ASP A 118 6.94 -15.44 -11.64
C ASP A 118 7.24 -16.95 -11.82
N MET A 119 6.21 -17.82 -11.87
CA MET A 119 6.34 -19.29 -11.96
C MET A 119 5.65 -19.92 -13.18
N ASP A 120 5.35 -19.14 -14.23
CA ASP A 120 4.92 -19.64 -15.54
C ASP A 120 5.79 -19.09 -16.68
#